data_AF-A0A0S4LR55-F1
#
_entry.id   AF-A0A0S4LR55-F1
#
_cell.length_a   1.000
_cell.length_b   1.000
_cell.length_c   1.000
_cell.angle_alpha   90.00
_cell.angle_beta   90.00
_cell.angle_gamma   90.00
#
_symmetry.space_group_name_H-M   'P 1'
#
loop_
_entity.id
_entity.type
_entity.pdbx_description
1 polymer ?
#
loop_
_entity_poly.entity_id
_entity_poly.type
_entity_poly.pdbx_seq_one_letter_code
_entity_poly.pdbx_strand_id
1 'polypeptide(L)'
;MESEEQITVTELRLSYRYIKDHPWVVTAINGFLSAYFMEQPSFRVQRHFDELESGMHVWICDVPSTMKMTTLLRRLQADIPPCRYSHVTPEPTSPPQYVIDAHNAS
;
A
#
# COMPACT_ATOMS: atom_id res chain seq x y z
N MET A 1 16.23 -23.55 -15.01
CA MET A 1 14.81 -23.35 -14.65
C MET A 1 14.77 -22.11 -13.79
N GLU A 2 14.33 -21.00 -14.36
CA GLU A 2 13.97 -19.82 -13.57
C GLU A 2 12.78 -20.24 -12.71
N SER A 3 12.95 -20.20 -11.39
CA SER A 3 11.82 -20.37 -10.48
C SER A 3 10.85 -19.24 -10.77
N GLU A 4 9.65 -19.56 -11.26
CA GLU A 4 8.58 -18.58 -11.42
C GLU A 4 8.36 -17.92 -10.05
N GLU A 5 8.74 -16.66 -9.94
CA GLU A 5 8.60 -15.91 -8.70
C GLU A 5 7.10 -15.82 -8.39
N GLN A 6 6.69 -16.34 -7.23
CA GLN A 6 5.28 -16.36 -6.87
C GLN A 6 4.83 -14.93 -6.54
N ILE A 7 3.93 -14.40 -7.37
CA ILE A 7 3.36 -13.05 -7.20
C ILE A 7 2.05 -13.16 -6.42
N THR A 8 1.88 -12.29 -5.42
CA THR A 8 0.66 -12.14 -4.64
C THR A 8 0.04 -10.78 -4.91
N VAL A 9 -1.25 -10.76 -5.28
CA VAL A 9 -2.03 -9.52 -5.37
C VAL A 9 -2.33 -9.03 -3.96
N THR A 10 -1.95 -7.79 -3.67
CA THR A 10 -2.06 -7.15 -2.36
C THR A 10 -2.67 -5.77 -2.51
N GLU A 11 -3.50 -5.35 -1.56
CA GLU A 11 -4.03 -3.99 -1.53
C GLU A 11 -3.26 -3.14 -0.52
N LEU A 12 -2.81 -1.97 -0.95
CA LEU A 12 -2.44 -0.87 -0.09
C LEU A 12 -3.61 0.11 -0.05
N ARG A 13 -4.11 0.42 1.14
CA ARG A 13 -5.31 1.24 1.35
C ARG A 13 -4.96 2.43 2.23
N LEU A 14 -5.48 3.59 1.90
CA LEU A 14 -5.29 4.84 2.64
C LEU A 14 -6.63 5.43 3.01
N SER A 15 -6.85 5.69 4.31
CA SER A 15 -8.13 6.19 4.78
C SER A 15 -8.40 7.62 4.31
N TYR A 16 -9.66 7.91 3.96
CA TYR A 16 -10.08 9.26 3.59
C TYR A 16 -9.83 10.28 4.71
N ARG A 17 -9.95 9.86 5.98
CA ARG A 17 -9.66 10.71 7.14
C ARG A 17 -8.23 11.23 7.12
N TYR A 18 -7.26 10.35 6.89
CA TYR A 18 -5.86 10.73 6.85
C TYR A 18 -5.55 11.64 5.65
N ILE A 19 -6.20 11.41 4.51
CA ILE A 19 -6.08 12.24 3.32
C ILE A 19 -6.68 13.63 3.55
N LYS A 20 -7.79 13.73 4.27
CA LYS A 20 -8.41 15.02 4.58
C LYS A 20 -7.45 15.94 5.34
N ASP A 21 -6.69 15.39 6.27
CA ASP A 21 -5.69 16.13 7.05
C ASP A 21 -4.39 16.35 6.28
N HIS A 22 -4.04 15.43 5.38
CA HIS A 22 -2.80 15.45 4.60
C HIS A 22 -3.02 15.09 3.11
N PRO A 23 -3.67 15.95 2.30
CA PRO A 23 -4.07 15.59 0.93
C PRO A 23 -2.90 15.23 0.01
N TRP A 24 -1.73 15.82 0.26
CA TRP A 24 -0.51 15.60 -0.52
C TRP A 24 0.04 14.16 -0.40
N VAL A 25 -0.36 13.41 0.61
CA VAL A 25 0.12 12.04 0.86
C VAL A 25 -0.21 11.10 -0.31
N VAL A 26 -1.35 11.27 -0.98
CA VAL A 26 -1.71 10.44 -2.15
C VAL A 26 -0.66 10.58 -3.25
N THR A 27 -0.20 11.82 -3.52
CA THR A 27 0.86 12.08 -4.49
C THR A 27 2.19 11.52 -4.03
N ALA A 28 2.53 11.67 -2.74
CA ALA A 28 3.77 11.12 -2.19
C ALA A 28 3.82 9.59 -2.28
N ILE A 29 2.74 8.89 -1.94
CA ILE A 29 2.64 7.42 -2.08
C ILE A 29 2.80 7.01 -3.54
N ASN A 30 2.12 7.68 -4.47
CA ASN A 30 2.28 7.39 -5.90
C ASN A 30 3.73 7.54 -6.37
N GLY A 31 4.41 8.62 -5.99
CA GLY A 31 5.82 8.84 -6.31
C GLY A 31 6.72 7.78 -5.69
N PHE A 32 6.50 7.46 -4.41
CA PHE A 32 7.25 6.44 -3.68
C PHE A 32 7.10 5.05 -4.33
N LEU A 33 5.88 4.60 -4.63
CA LEU A 33 5.65 3.30 -5.26
C LEU A 33 6.28 3.22 -6.66
N SER A 34 6.24 4.32 -7.41
CA SER A 34 6.90 4.41 -8.72
C SER A 34 8.43 4.29 -8.59
N ALA A 35 9.02 4.96 -7.61
CA ALA A 35 10.46 4.84 -7.33
C ALA A 35 10.82 3.43 -6.86
N TYR A 36 9.98 2.82 -6.02
CA TYR A 36 10.20 1.46 -5.53
C TYR A 36 10.18 0.43 -6.67
N PHE A 37 9.29 0.58 -7.67
CA PHE A 37 9.30 -0.25 -8.87
C PHE A 37 10.63 -0.14 -9.64
N MET A 38 11.23 1.05 -9.72
CA MET A 38 12.54 1.22 -10.37
C MET A 38 13.66 0.46 -9.63
N GLU A 39 13.57 0.35 -8.30
CA GLU A 39 14.50 -0.44 -7.48
C GLU A 39 14.21 -1.95 -7.51
N GLN A 40 12.93 -2.33 -7.61
CA GLN A 40 12.43 -3.70 -7.54
C GLN A 40 11.38 -3.95 -8.64
N PRO A 41 11.80 -4.27 -9.89
CA PRO A 41 10.89 -4.35 -11.04
C PRO A 41 9.84 -5.48 -10.99
N SER A 42 9.96 -6.41 -10.05
CA SER A 42 8.96 -7.46 -9.80
C SER A 42 7.79 -6.97 -8.93
N PHE A 43 7.93 -5.84 -8.22
CA PHE A 43 6.81 -5.16 -7.58
C PHE A 43 6.08 -4.28 -8.60
N ARG A 44 4.75 -4.32 -8.71
CA ARG A 44 4.03 -3.44 -9.65
C ARG A 44 2.74 -2.93 -9.06
N VAL A 45 2.36 -1.70 -9.40
CA VAL A 45 1.00 -1.19 -9.16
C VAL A 45 0.15 -1.53 -10.39
N GLN A 46 -0.86 -2.38 -10.22
CA GLN A 46 -1.81 -2.71 -11.28
C GLN A 46 -2.85 -1.61 -11.48
N ARG A 47 -3.37 -1.07 -10.36
CA ARG A 47 -4.46 -0.11 -10.37
C ARG A 47 -4.37 0.82 -9.17
N HIS A 48 -4.79 2.06 -9.35
CA HIS A 48 -5.02 3.04 -8.30
C HIS A 48 -6.40 3.67 -8.52
N PHE A 49 -7.22 3.72 -7.48
CA PHE A 49 -8.57 4.30 -7.53
C PHE A 49 -9.10 4.67 -6.15
N ASP A 50 -10.18 5.45 -6.16
CA ASP A 50 -10.90 5.86 -4.95
C ASP A 50 -12.12 4.93 -4.78
N GLU A 51 -12.16 4.19 -3.67
CA GLU A 51 -13.28 3.33 -3.31
C GLU A 51 -14.24 4.10 -2.39
N LEU A 52 -15.28 4.67 -2.99
CA LEU A 52 -16.22 5.55 -2.31
C LEU A 52 -17.01 4.83 -1.20
N GLU A 53 -17.32 3.55 -1.37
CA GLU A 53 -18.11 2.77 -0.41
C GLU A 53 -17.39 2.60 0.94
N SER A 54 -16.07 2.38 0.92
CA SER A 54 -15.26 2.21 2.13
C SER A 54 -14.53 3.48 2.56
N GLY A 55 -14.57 4.55 1.74
CA GLY A 55 -13.83 5.78 2.00
C GLY A 55 -12.31 5.56 1.97
N MET A 56 -11.82 4.78 1.01
CA MET A 56 -10.40 4.42 0.90
C MET A 56 -9.84 4.83 -0.46
N HIS A 57 -8.60 5.30 -0.48
CA HIS A 57 -7.78 5.29 -1.70
C HIS A 57 -7.03 3.97 -1.75
N VAL A 58 -7.10 3.28 -2.89
CA VAL A 58 -6.64 1.89 -3.01
C VAL A 58 -5.64 1.77 -4.14
N TRP A 59 -4.49 1.17 -3.83
CA TRP A 59 -3.53 0.65 -4.79
C TRP A 59 -3.58 -0.87 -4.78
N ILE A 60 -3.85 -1.47 -5.92
CA ILE A 60 -3.71 -2.92 -6.14
C ILE A 60 -2.30 -3.17 -6.64
N CYS A 61 -1.55 -3.99 -5.92
CA CYS A 61 -0.14 -4.24 -6.17
C CYS A 61 0.14 -5.73 -6.41
N ASP A 62 0.98 -6.02 -7.38
CA ASP A 62 1.69 -7.28 -7.50
C ASP A 62 2.91 -7.25 -6.59
N VAL A 63 2.95 -8.18 -5.63
CA VAL A 63 4.04 -8.29 -4.66
C VAL A 63 4.72 -9.65 -4.82
N PRO A 64 6.01 -9.71 -5.18
CA PRO A 64 6.73 -10.96 -5.27
C PRO A 64 6.96 -11.58 -3.89
N SER A 65 6.97 -12.91 -3.79
CA SER A 65 7.16 -13.63 -2.53
C SER A 65 8.51 -13.36 -1.84
N THR A 66 9.49 -12.88 -2.61
CA THR A 66 10.81 -12.44 -2.13
C THR A 66 10.75 -11.11 -1.38
N MET A 67 9.66 -10.34 -1.53
CA MET A 67 9.46 -9.03 -0.94
C MET A 67 8.56 -9.08 0.29
N LYS A 68 8.88 -8.22 1.28
CA LYS A 68 8.04 -8.00 2.46
C LYS A 68 7.34 -6.66 2.37
N MET A 69 6.01 -6.68 2.23
CA MET A 69 5.21 -5.45 2.19
C MET A 69 5.40 -4.58 3.45
N THR A 70 5.62 -5.19 4.61
CA THR A 70 5.91 -4.47 5.86
C THR A 70 7.21 -3.65 5.82
N THR A 71 8.21 -4.06 5.04
CA THR A 71 9.44 -3.27 4.84
C THR A 71 9.17 -2.05 3.97
N LEU A 72 8.40 -2.23 2.88
CA LEU A 72 7.97 -1.13 2.02
C LEU A 72 7.19 -0.08 2.82
N LEU A 73 6.20 -0.53 3.60
CA LEU A 73 5.39 0.36 4.43
C LEU A 73 6.21 1.16 5.43
N ARG A 74 7.22 0.53 6.03
CA ARG A 74 8.11 1.20 7.00
C ARG A 74 8.98 2.27 6.35
N ARG A 75 9.44 2.04 5.12
CA ARG A 75 10.14 3.06 4.30
C ARG A 75 9.18 4.21 3.98
N LEU A 76 7.99 3.89 3.47
CA LEU A 76 6.98 4.88 3.13
C LEU A 76 6.60 5.76 4.33
N GLN A 77 6.48 5.18 5.53
CA GLN A 77 6.18 5.92 6.77
C GLN A 77 7.23 6.98 7.13
N ALA A 78 8.48 6.84 6.68
CA ALA A 78 9.51 7.85 6.91
C ALA A 78 9.30 9.10 6.05
N ASP A 79 8.55 8.98 4.94
CA ASP A 79 8.35 10.04 3.94
C ASP A 79 6.98 10.74 4.05
N ILE A 80 6.10 10.27 4.94
CA ILE A 80 4.73 10.80 5.12
C ILE A 80 4.47 11.15 6.60
N PRO A 81 3.40 11.91 6.93
CA PRO A 81 3.06 12.24 8.30
C PRO A 81 2.85 11.00 9.19
N PRO A 82 2.84 11.16 10.52
CA PRO A 82 2.58 10.05 11.43
C PRO A 82 1.28 9.34 11.11
N CYS A 83 1.37 8.04 10.87
CA CYS A 83 0.24 7.19 10.54
C CYS A 83 0.36 5.85 11.27
N ARG A 84 -0.75 5.14 11.38
CA ARG A 84 -0.78 3.75 11.81
C ARG A 84 -1.06 2.90 10.58
N TYR A 85 -0.39 1.74 10.49
CA TYR A 85 -0.80 0.72 9.54
C TYR A 85 -1.35 -0.51 10.25
N SER A 86 -2.32 -1.16 9.63
CA SER A 86 -2.85 -2.45 10.05
C SER A 86 -2.86 -3.40 8.87
N HIS A 87 -2.50 -4.65 9.11
CA HIS A 87 -2.68 -5.73 8.15
C HIS A 87 -4.03 -6.40 8.43
N VAL A 88 -4.91 -6.34 7.45
CA VAL A 88 -6.19 -7.04 7.45
C VAL A 88 -6.03 -8.16 6.44
N THR A 89 -6.27 -9.40 6.87
CA THR A 89 -6.49 -10.50 5.96
C THR A 89 -7.99 -10.73 5.96
N PRO A 90 -8.76 -10.09 5.04
CA PRO A 90 -10.13 -10.51 4.84
C PRO A 90 -10.10 -11.98 4.39
N GLU A 91 -11.22 -12.67 4.60
CA GLU A 91 -11.59 -14.03 4.14
C GLU A 91 -10.61 -14.76 3.20
N PRO A 92 -10.48 -16.10 3.25
CA PRO A 92 -9.45 -16.87 2.53
C PRO A 92 -9.32 -16.62 1.01
N THR A 93 -10.32 -15.98 0.39
CA THR A 93 -10.36 -15.61 -1.04
C THR A 93 -9.98 -14.16 -1.34
N SER A 94 -9.80 -13.30 -0.33
CA SER A 94 -9.51 -11.89 -0.53
C SER A 94 -8.02 -11.60 -0.52
N PRO A 95 -7.54 -10.62 -1.31
CA PRO A 95 -6.14 -10.22 -1.27
C PRO A 95 -5.80 -9.66 0.12
N PRO A 96 -4.56 -9.86 0.62
CA PRO A 96 -4.09 -9.20 1.82
C PRO A 96 -4.23 -7.68 1.70
N GLN A 97 -4.73 -7.03 2.75
CA GLN A 97 -4.95 -5.59 2.78
C GLN A 97 -4.05 -4.92 3.82
N TYR A 98 -3.31 -3.91 3.41
CA TYR A 98 -2.51 -3.07 4.29
C TYR A 98 -3.16 -1.69 4.34
N VAL A 99 -3.75 -1.34 5.46
CA VAL A 99 -4.47 -0.09 5.65
C VAL A 99 -3.58 0.90 6.38
N ILE A 100 -3.36 2.07 5.80
CA ILE A 100 -2.75 3.25 6.42
C ILE A 100 -3.87 4.19 6.87
N ASP A 101 -3.86 4.56 8.14
CA ASP A 101 -4.83 5.48 8.74
C ASP A 101 -4.12 6.53 9.62
N ALA A 102 -4.83 7.61 9.91
CA ALA A 102 -4.35 8.67 10.78
C ALA A 102 -3.96 8.11 12.15
N HIS A 103 -2.81 8.55 12.66
CA HIS A 103 -2.46 8.27 14.04
C HIS A 103 -3.43 9.07 14.91
N ASN A 104 -4.39 8.41 15.59
CA ASN A 104 -5.18 9.11 16.60
C ASN A 104 -4.20 9.73 17.61
N ALA A 105 -4.18 11.06 17.72
CA ALA A 105 -3.73 11.71 18.94
C ALA A 105 -4.75 11.28 20.01
N SER A 106 -4.27 10.49 20.98
CA SER A 106 -5.06 10.17 22.18
C SER A 106 -5.07 11.38 23.10
#